data_AF-A0A7X9GD68-F1
#
_entry.id   AF-A0A7X9GD68-F1
#
_cell.length_a   1.000
_cell.length_b   1.000
_cell.length_c   1.000
_cell.angle_alpha   90.00
_cell.angle_beta   90.00
_cell.angle_gamma   90.00
#
_symmetry.space_group_name_H-M   'P 1'
#
loop_
_entity.id
_entity.type
_entity.pdbx_description
1 polymer ?
#
loop_
_entity_poly.entity_id
_entity_poly.type
_entity_poly.pdbx_seq_one_letter_code
_entity_poly.pdbx_strand_id
1 'polypeptide(L)'
;MDNIKSVIIGTIVTIIIGGTAYSIDQSDIIKNFADDTGLTQEQAENYVKGIKDEELMTWKEIGSEMINAGQTITKVANEIDCINYEYSWESVALSCSNAKKQANQLANSLILLGSSYLKLDSDSASEGDISQTIRLIDQVNSDIQLEFVIFFLGQPTINDFKKENSYNKAVLRSVLDTYYEND
;
A
#
# COMPACT_ATOMS: atom_id res chain seq x y z
N MET A 1 15.14 -5.60 -18.48
CA MET A 1 13.78 -6.17 -18.56
C MET A 1 12.90 -5.17 -17.86
N ASP A 2 12.03 -4.53 -18.64
CA ASP A 2 11.19 -3.41 -18.22
C ASP A 2 10.13 -3.95 -17.26
N ASN A 3 10.25 -3.63 -15.97
CA ASN A 3 9.25 -3.97 -14.97
C ASN A 3 8.00 -3.12 -15.21
N ILE A 4 6.85 -3.78 -15.19
CA ILE A 4 5.48 -3.29 -15.40
C ILE A 4 5.30 -2.36 -16.62
N LYS A 5 5.29 -2.97 -17.82
CA LYS A 5 4.35 -2.57 -18.87
C LYS A 5 3.19 -3.55 -18.82
N SER A 6 2.12 -3.21 -18.12
CA SER A 6 0.83 -3.87 -18.32
C SER A 6 0.50 -3.74 -19.81
N VAL A 7 0.49 -4.85 -20.54
CA VAL A 7 -0.10 -4.84 -21.89
C VAL A 7 -1.59 -5.03 -21.66
N ILE A 8 -2.34 -3.92 -21.62
CA ILE A 8 -3.81 -3.96 -21.61
C ILE A 8 -4.25 -4.37 -23.02
N ILE A 9 -4.62 -5.64 -23.21
CA ILE A 9 -5.26 -6.13 -24.43
C ILE A 9 -6.74 -6.31 -24.12
N GLY A 10 -7.55 -5.28 -24.37
CA GLY A 10 -8.97 -5.30 -24.01
C GLY A 10 -9.17 -5.12 -22.49
N THR A 11 -9.94 -6.00 -21.85
CA THR A 11 -10.16 -5.99 -20.39
C THR A 11 -9.11 -6.78 -19.61
N ILE A 12 -8.16 -7.44 -20.28
CA ILE A 12 -7.17 -8.30 -19.62
C ILE A 12 -5.93 -7.49 -19.25
N VAL A 13 -5.51 -7.60 -18.01
CA VAL A 13 -4.28 -7.04 -17.45
C VAL A 13 -3.28 -8.17 -17.19
N THR A 14 -2.07 -8.04 -17.70
CA THR A 14 -0.97 -8.97 -17.38
C THR A 14 -0.09 -8.38 -16.28
N ILE A 15 0.06 -9.12 -15.18
CA ILE A 15 0.90 -8.76 -14.03
C ILE A 15 2.01 -9.80 -13.89
N ILE A 16 3.25 -9.35 -13.64
CA ILE A 16 4.40 -10.23 -13.40
C ILE A 16 4.74 -10.20 -11.92
N ILE A 17 4.75 -11.36 -11.28
CA ILE A 17 5.17 -11.57 -9.88
C ILE A 17 5.98 -12.86 -9.84
N GLY A 18 7.17 -12.85 -9.22
CA GLY A 18 7.92 -14.12 -9.10
C GLY A 18 8.51 -14.65 -10.40
N GLY A 19 8.56 -13.84 -11.47
CA GLY A 19 8.83 -14.33 -12.83
C GLY A 19 7.63 -15.05 -13.49
N THR A 20 6.52 -15.19 -12.78
CA THR A 20 5.26 -15.75 -13.29
C THR A 20 4.39 -14.62 -13.86
N ALA A 21 3.86 -14.83 -15.07
CA ALA A 21 2.89 -13.92 -15.67
C ALA A 21 1.46 -14.38 -15.31
N TYR A 22 0.70 -13.48 -14.70
CA TYR A 22 -0.71 -13.66 -14.37
C TYR A 22 -1.55 -12.80 -15.30
N SER A 23 -2.57 -13.41 -15.91
CA SER A 23 -3.55 -12.71 -16.72
C SER A 23 -4.83 -12.59 -15.90
N ILE A 24 -5.19 -11.37 -15.52
CA ILE A 24 -6.37 -11.07 -14.69
C ILE A 24 -7.34 -10.17 -15.47
N ASP A 25 -8.64 -10.30 -15.22
CA ASP A 25 -9.62 -9.39 -15.81
C ASP A 25 -9.68 -8.09 -15.00
N GLN A 26 -9.70 -6.95 -15.68
CA GLN A 26 -9.83 -5.63 -15.06
C GLN A 26 -11.12 -5.52 -14.24
N SER A 27 -12.18 -6.23 -14.61
CA SER A 27 -13.43 -6.29 -13.85
C SER A 27 -13.25 -6.94 -12.48
N ASP A 28 -12.33 -7.89 -12.32
CA ASP A 28 -11.97 -8.47 -11.02
C ASP A 28 -11.25 -7.46 -10.15
N ILE A 29 -10.35 -6.66 -10.74
CA ILE A 29 -9.68 -5.56 -10.03
C ILE A 29 -10.72 -4.54 -9.56
N ILE A 30 -11.66 -4.14 -10.43
CA ILE A 30 -12.73 -3.20 -10.10
C ILE A 30 -13.60 -3.74 -8.97
N LYS A 31 -14.01 -5.01 -9.04
CA LYS A 31 -14.81 -5.67 -8.01
C LYS A 31 -14.05 -5.72 -6.68
N ASN A 32 -12.82 -6.21 -6.69
CA ASN A 32 -11.99 -6.31 -5.49
C ASN A 32 -11.70 -4.93 -4.87
N PHE A 33 -11.56 -3.89 -5.70
CA PHE A 33 -11.40 -2.51 -5.25
C PHE A 33 -12.69 -1.93 -4.65
N ALA A 34 -13.85 -2.17 -5.27
CA ALA A 34 -15.15 -1.78 -4.74
C ALA A 34 -15.40 -2.42 -3.37
N ASP A 35 -15.14 -3.73 -3.26
CA ASP A 35 -15.31 -4.51 -2.04
C ASP A 35 -14.41 -4.01 -0.90
N ASP A 36 -13.17 -3.62 -1.20
CA ASP A 36 -12.22 -3.12 -0.19
C ASP A 36 -12.54 -1.69 0.27
N THR A 37 -13.00 -0.84 -0.64
CA THR A 37 -13.23 0.58 -0.38
C THR A 37 -14.66 0.91 0.06
N GLY A 38 -15.62 0.01 -0.19
CA GLY A 38 -17.04 0.23 0.00
C GLY A 38 -17.66 1.16 -1.06
N LEU A 39 -16.94 1.44 -2.15
CA LEU A 39 -17.46 2.20 -3.29
C LEU A 39 -18.47 1.39 -4.08
N THR A 40 -19.35 2.07 -4.82
CA THR A 40 -20.19 1.37 -5.81
C THR A 40 -19.35 0.88 -6.97
N GLN A 41 -19.84 -0.12 -7.70
CA GLN A 41 -19.14 -0.65 -8.88
C GLN A 41 -18.80 0.45 -9.90
N GLU A 42 -19.71 1.38 -10.16
CA GLU A 42 -19.50 2.52 -11.07
C GLU A 42 -18.41 3.47 -10.58
N GLN A 43 -18.38 3.77 -9.26
CA GLN A 43 -17.34 4.62 -8.66
C GLN A 43 -15.97 3.96 -8.70
N ALA A 44 -15.91 2.66 -8.39
CA ALA A 44 -14.70 1.85 -8.47
C ALA A 44 -14.19 1.77 -9.92
N GLU A 45 -15.07 1.54 -10.88
CA GLU A 45 -14.74 1.51 -12.31
C GLU A 45 -14.18 2.86 -12.79
N ASN A 46 -14.83 3.96 -12.43
CA ASN A 46 -14.36 5.30 -12.78
C ASN A 46 -12.98 5.60 -12.18
N TYR A 47 -12.71 5.15 -10.95
CA TYR A 47 -11.39 5.30 -10.34
C TYR A 47 -10.34 4.45 -11.06
N VAL A 48 -10.56 3.14 -11.18
CA VAL A 48 -9.60 2.21 -11.78
C VAL A 48 -9.28 2.55 -13.23
N LYS A 49 -10.29 2.94 -14.03
CA LYS A 49 -10.08 3.38 -15.42
C LYS A 49 -9.48 4.78 -15.54
N GLY A 50 -9.54 5.56 -14.47
CA GLY A 50 -8.99 6.91 -14.41
C GLY A 50 -7.48 6.95 -14.14
N ILE A 51 -6.92 5.85 -13.61
CA ILE A 51 -5.47 5.72 -13.39
C ILE A 51 -4.78 5.65 -14.74
N LYS A 52 -3.78 6.52 -14.95
CA LYS A 52 -3.01 6.54 -16.19
C LYS A 52 -1.82 5.59 -16.10
N ASP A 53 -1.38 5.08 -17.24
CA ASP A 53 -0.23 4.18 -17.31
C ASP A 53 1.04 4.81 -16.70
N GLU A 54 1.25 6.12 -16.85
CA GLU A 54 2.37 6.83 -16.22
C GLU A 54 2.29 6.97 -14.69
N GLU A 55 1.11 6.74 -14.11
CA GLU A 55 0.89 6.73 -12.67
C GLU A 55 1.10 5.33 -12.07
N LEU A 56 1.24 4.30 -12.91
CA LEU A 56 1.54 2.94 -12.48
C LEU A 56 3.04 2.82 -12.20
N MET A 57 3.35 2.40 -10.97
CA MET A 57 4.71 2.14 -10.53
C MET A 57 5.00 0.64 -10.50
N THR A 58 6.27 0.29 -10.68
CA THR A 58 6.75 -1.07 -10.47
C THR A 58 6.73 -1.46 -8.99
N TRP A 59 6.63 -2.76 -8.69
CA TRP A 59 6.76 -3.24 -7.30
C TRP A 59 8.07 -2.80 -6.66
N LYS A 60 9.14 -2.73 -7.45
CA LYS A 60 10.43 -2.22 -7.01
C LYS A 60 10.40 -0.74 -6.59
N GLU A 61 9.75 0.11 -7.40
CA GLU A 61 9.61 1.54 -7.12
C GLU A 61 8.76 1.75 -5.86
N ILE A 62 7.56 1.16 -5.81
CA ILE A 62 6.66 1.23 -4.64
C ILE A 62 7.40 0.73 -3.39
N GLY A 63 8.07 -0.41 -3.49
CA GLY A 63 8.81 -1.00 -2.37
C GLY A 63 9.91 -0.10 -1.83
N SER A 64 10.67 0.53 -2.74
CA SER A 64 11.76 1.44 -2.39
C SER A 64 11.23 2.74 -1.76
N GLU A 65 10.16 3.32 -2.29
CA GLU A 65 9.52 4.52 -1.75
C GLU A 65 8.97 4.28 -0.34
N MET A 66 8.29 3.17 -0.11
CA MET A 66 7.75 2.80 1.21
C MET A 66 8.87 2.61 2.26
N ILE A 67 9.98 1.96 1.89
CA ILE A 67 11.15 1.83 2.78
C ILE A 67 11.74 3.20 3.09
N ASN A 68 11.92 4.06 2.09
CA ASN A 68 12.47 5.41 2.27
C ASN A 68 11.56 6.27 3.16
N ALA A 69 10.24 6.19 2.99
CA ALA A 69 9.26 6.86 3.82
C ALA A 69 9.36 6.38 5.27
N GLY A 70 9.37 5.06 5.50
CA GLY A 70 9.51 4.48 6.83
C GLY A 70 10.82 4.88 7.51
N GLN A 71 11.95 4.84 6.80
CA GLN A 71 13.25 5.29 7.32
C GLN A 71 13.25 6.79 7.68
N THR A 72 12.55 7.61 6.89
CA THR A 72 12.40 9.04 7.18
C THR A 72 11.60 9.25 8.47
N ILE A 73 10.49 8.52 8.64
CA ILE A 73 9.70 8.58 9.86
C ILE A 73 10.50 8.07 11.07
N THR A 74 11.32 7.02 10.93
CA THR A 74 12.22 6.56 12.01
C THR A 74 13.19 7.66 12.44
N LYS A 75 13.78 8.41 11.49
CA LYS A 75 14.67 9.53 11.81
C LYS A 75 13.94 10.61 12.61
N VAL A 76 12.77 11.04 12.13
CA VAL A 76 11.93 12.01 12.83
C VAL A 76 11.57 11.52 14.23
N ALA A 77 11.14 10.26 14.37
CA ALA A 77 10.78 9.69 15.66
C ALA A 77 11.97 9.68 16.65
N ASN A 78 13.18 9.44 16.17
CA ASN A 78 14.39 9.45 17.00
C ASN A 78 14.77 10.85 17.46
N GLU A 79 14.53 11.87 16.63
CA GLU A 79 14.79 13.29 16.94
C GLU A 79 13.77 13.90 17.91
N ILE A 80 12.60 13.26 18.10
CA ILE A 80 11.62 13.68 19.11
C ILE A 80 12.20 13.52 20.53
N ASP A 81 12.34 14.64 21.23
CA ASP A 81 12.82 14.76 22.62
C ASP A 81 11.66 15.04 23.57
N CYS A 82 11.10 13.98 24.16
CA CYS A 82 10.00 14.06 25.11
C CYS A 82 10.41 14.47 26.54
N ILE A 83 11.69 14.79 26.78
CA ILE A 83 12.19 15.18 28.12
C ILE A 83 12.38 16.68 28.18
N ASN A 84 13.00 17.28 27.16
CA ASN A 84 13.39 18.69 27.19
C ASN A 84 12.48 19.60 26.37
N TYR A 85 11.52 19.05 25.63
CA TYR A 85 10.66 19.82 24.75
C TYR A 85 9.20 19.39 24.85
N GLU A 86 8.31 20.38 24.92
CA GLU A 86 6.87 20.21 24.79
C GLU A 86 6.46 20.64 23.39
N TYR A 87 5.92 19.70 22.61
CA TYR A 87 5.57 19.96 21.23
C TYR A 87 4.16 20.54 21.11
N SER A 88 3.98 21.45 20.13
CA SER A 88 2.68 22.10 19.88
C SER A 88 1.58 21.15 19.41
N TRP A 89 1.94 19.93 19.00
CA TRP A 89 1.02 18.87 18.60
C TRP A 89 0.61 17.97 19.76
N GLU A 90 1.20 18.14 20.94
CA GLU A 90 0.80 17.39 22.13
C GLU A 90 -0.60 17.80 22.59
N SER A 91 -1.35 16.82 23.06
CA SER A 91 -2.70 17.00 23.58
C SER A 91 -2.96 16.05 24.74
N VAL A 92 -4.12 16.19 25.38
CA VAL A 92 -4.59 15.23 26.41
C VAL A 92 -4.71 13.80 25.82
N ALA A 93 -5.00 13.68 24.53
CA ALA A 93 -5.12 12.40 23.83
C ALA A 93 -3.77 11.89 23.26
N LEU A 94 -2.88 12.80 22.86
CA LEU A 94 -1.61 12.48 22.22
C LEU A 94 -0.43 13.09 22.98
N SER A 95 0.17 12.30 23.88
CA SER A 95 1.42 12.68 24.55
C SER A 95 2.63 12.49 23.63
N CYS A 96 3.75 13.18 23.92
CA CYS A 96 4.98 13.00 23.17
C CYS A 96 5.44 11.55 23.04
N SER A 97 5.40 10.79 24.14
CA SER A 97 5.80 9.37 24.13
C SER A 97 4.87 8.51 23.27
N ASN A 98 3.57 8.79 23.29
CA ASN A 98 2.60 8.07 22.45
C ASN A 98 2.78 8.41 20.97
N ALA A 99 2.99 9.67 20.63
CA ALA A 99 3.30 10.11 19.27
C ALA A 99 4.57 9.43 18.74
N LYS A 100 5.66 9.42 19.50
CA LYS A 100 6.90 8.74 19.14
C LYS A 100 6.69 7.23 18.93
N LYS A 101 5.85 6.59 19.75
CA LYS A 101 5.47 5.18 19.57
C LYS A 101 4.69 4.96 18.27
N GLN A 102 3.69 5.80 17.99
CA GLN A 102 2.88 5.72 16.76
C GLN A 102 3.72 5.95 15.50
N ALA A 103 4.64 6.92 15.53
CA ALA A 103 5.59 7.17 14.44
C ALA A 103 6.46 5.94 14.15
N ASN A 104 7.03 5.33 15.19
CA ASN A 104 7.83 4.10 15.03
C ASN A 104 7.00 2.91 14.54
N GLN A 105 5.74 2.80 14.97
CA GLN A 105 4.83 1.77 14.48
C GLN A 105 4.59 1.91 12.97
N LEU A 106 4.17 3.10 12.50
CA LEU A 106 3.97 3.35 11.08
C LEU A 106 5.27 3.14 10.29
N ALA A 107 6.40 3.64 10.78
CA ALA A 107 7.70 3.48 10.13
C ALA A 107 8.04 2.00 9.88
N ASN A 108 7.88 1.15 10.89
CA ASN A 108 8.13 -0.27 10.77
C ASN A 108 7.16 -0.93 9.77
N SER A 109 5.88 -0.60 9.82
CA SER A 109 4.88 -1.15 8.89
C SER A 109 5.18 -0.77 7.44
N LEU A 110 5.60 0.46 7.17
CA LEU A 110 6.00 0.91 5.83
C LEU A 110 7.26 0.17 5.34
N ILE A 111 8.27 -0.01 6.19
CA ILE A 111 9.48 -0.75 5.84
C ILE A 111 9.16 -2.22 5.52
N LEU A 112 8.29 -2.84 6.32
CA LEU A 112 7.86 -4.22 6.10
C LEU A 112 7.06 -4.36 4.81
N LEU A 113 6.08 -3.46 4.58
CA LEU A 113 5.30 -3.45 3.34
C LEU A 113 6.21 -3.22 2.12
N GLY A 114 7.13 -2.27 2.20
CA GLY A 114 8.07 -1.99 1.12
C GLY A 114 8.98 -3.18 0.81
N SER A 115 9.48 -3.87 1.83
CA SER A 115 10.25 -5.11 1.65
C SER A 115 9.42 -6.22 1.01
N SER A 116 8.12 -6.29 1.32
CA SER A 116 7.19 -7.24 0.72
C SER A 116 6.99 -6.96 -0.77
N TYR A 117 6.82 -5.69 -1.17
CA TYR A 117 6.78 -5.32 -2.59
C TYR A 117 8.09 -5.65 -3.33
N LEU A 118 9.26 -5.40 -2.72
CA LEU A 118 10.53 -5.83 -3.30
C LEU A 118 10.62 -7.36 -3.47
N LYS A 119 10.00 -8.13 -2.57
CA LYS A 119 9.91 -9.59 -2.69
C LYS A 119 9.04 -10.00 -3.87
N LEU A 120 7.92 -9.31 -4.15
CA LEU A 120 7.06 -9.56 -5.32
C LEU A 120 7.78 -9.32 -6.65
N ASP A 121 8.72 -8.37 -6.68
CA ASP A 121 9.59 -8.08 -7.84
C ASP A 121 10.67 -9.17 -8.08
N SER A 122 10.95 -10.01 -7.09
CA SER A 122 11.97 -11.05 -7.19
C SER A 122 11.47 -12.29 -7.92
N ASP A 123 12.36 -13.03 -8.60
CA ASP A 123 12.07 -14.31 -9.29
C ASP A 123 11.66 -15.47 -8.35
N SER A 124 11.54 -15.21 -7.05
CA SER A 124 11.26 -16.21 -6.02
C SER A 124 10.00 -15.89 -5.22
N ALA A 125 9.19 -14.93 -5.70
CA ALA A 125 7.92 -14.61 -5.08
C ALA A 125 6.94 -15.78 -5.24
N SER A 126 6.15 -15.99 -4.19
CA SER A 126 5.11 -17.01 -4.10
C SER A 126 3.76 -16.37 -3.80
N GLU A 127 2.67 -17.13 -3.94
CA GLU A 127 1.34 -16.70 -3.47
C GLU A 127 1.30 -16.37 -1.98
N GLY A 128 2.17 -17.02 -1.18
CA GLY A 128 2.38 -16.68 0.22
C GLY A 128 2.90 -15.26 0.39
N ASP A 129 3.79 -14.81 -0.48
CA ASP A 129 4.32 -13.44 -0.50
C ASP A 129 3.24 -12.43 -0.96
N ILE A 130 2.40 -12.81 -1.92
CA ILE A 130 1.23 -11.99 -2.34
C ILE A 130 0.27 -11.79 -1.17
N SER A 131 -0.11 -12.90 -0.51
CA SER A 131 -0.99 -12.89 0.66
C SER A 131 -0.40 -12.08 1.82
N GLN A 132 0.90 -12.18 2.05
CA GLN A 132 1.60 -11.41 3.06
C GLN A 132 1.62 -9.91 2.73
N THR A 133 1.83 -9.56 1.46
CA THR A 133 1.79 -8.16 1.00
C THR A 133 0.40 -7.57 1.22
N ILE A 134 -0.67 -8.28 0.89
CA ILE A 134 -2.05 -7.87 1.16
C ILE A 134 -2.27 -7.58 2.65
N ARG A 135 -1.79 -8.44 3.55
CA ARG A 135 -1.90 -8.23 5.01
C ARG A 135 -1.13 -7.00 5.48
N LEU A 136 0.05 -6.76 4.91
CA LEU A 136 0.87 -5.60 5.24
C LEU A 136 0.25 -4.30 4.73
N ILE A 137 -0.46 -4.32 3.59
CA ILE A 137 -1.27 -3.20 3.12
C ILE A 137 -2.35 -2.86 4.16
N ASP A 138 -3.06 -3.86 4.68
CA ASP A 138 -4.09 -3.67 5.72
C ASP A 138 -3.51 -3.09 7.01
N GLN A 139 -2.34 -3.58 7.41
CA GLN A 139 -1.62 -3.06 8.57
C GLN A 139 -1.24 -1.59 8.39
N VAL A 140 -0.63 -1.23 7.25
CA VAL A 140 -0.29 0.17 6.94
C VAL A 140 -1.56 1.03 6.89
N ASN A 141 -2.63 0.56 6.25
CA ASN A 141 -3.91 1.29 6.20
C ASN A 141 -4.52 1.55 7.58
N SER A 142 -4.29 0.66 8.56
CA SER A 142 -4.66 0.88 9.95
C SER A 142 -3.71 1.86 10.64
N ASP A 143 -2.40 1.76 10.39
CA ASP A 143 -1.40 2.56 11.09
C ASP A 143 -1.39 4.03 10.63
N ILE A 144 -1.75 4.31 9.37
CA ILE A 144 -1.91 5.69 8.89
C ILE A 144 -3.13 6.40 9.50
N GLN A 145 -4.03 5.67 10.17
CA GLN A 145 -5.15 6.23 10.94
C GLN A 145 -4.77 6.56 12.39
N LEU A 146 -3.50 6.37 12.78
CA LEU A 146 -3.01 6.78 14.09
C LEU A 146 -3.09 8.31 14.23
N GLU A 147 -3.41 8.78 15.43
CA GLU A 147 -3.66 10.21 15.72
C GLU A 147 -2.47 11.11 15.33
N PHE A 148 -1.25 10.66 15.61
CA PHE A 148 -0.03 11.34 15.18
C PHE A 148 -0.01 11.54 13.66
N VAL A 149 -0.36 10.50 12.90
CA VAL A 149 -0.32 10.55 11.42
C VAL A 149 -1.42 11.47 10.89
N ILE A 150 -2.62 11.39 11.46
CA ILE A 150 -3.74 12.28 11.13
C ILE A 150 -3.37 13.74 11.37
N PHE A 151 -2.67 14.04 12.47
CA PHE A 151 -2.24 15.41 12.77
C PHE A 151 -1.33 15.97 11.68
N PHE A 152 -0.37 15.18 11.18
CA PHE A 152 0.63 15.66 10.22
C PHE A 152 0.19 15.62 8.76
N LEU A 153 -0.55 14.58 8.35
CA LEU A 153 -0.95 14.40 6.95
C LEU A 153 -2.36 14.92 6.65
N GLY A 154 -3.23 14.94 7.66
CA GLY A 154 -4.64 15.22 7.48
C GLY A 154 -5.41 14.06 6.82
N GLN A 155 -6.73 14.07 7.03
CA GLN A 155 -7.62 13.03 6.51
C GLN A 155 -7.66 12.93 4.97
N PRO A 156 -7.62 14.02 4.18
CA PRO A 156 -7.62 13.90 2.72
C PRO A 156 -6.45 13.07 2.19
N THR A 157 -5.22 13.38 2.64
CA THR A 157 -4.01 12.65 2.24
C THR A 157 -4.05 11.19 2.70
N ILE A 158 -4.55 10.93 3.91
CA ILE A 158 -4.73 9.54 4.40
C ILE A 158 -5.72 8.79 3.52
N ASN A 159 -6.83 9.40 3.12
CA ASN A 159 -7.84 8.76 2.29
C ASN A 159 -7.32 8.43 0.89
N ASP A 160 -6.51 9.31 0.30
CA ASP A 160 -5.92 9.07 -1.02
C ASP A 160 -4.87 7.95 -0.94
N PHE A 161 -3.99 7.99 0.06
CA PHE A 161 -3.03 6.90 0.30
C PHE A 161 -3.72 5.55 0.53
N LYS A 162 -4.85 5.52 1.27
CA LYS A 162 -5.66 4.32 1.43
C LYS A 162 -6.20 3.80 0.10
N LYS A 163 -6.68 4.68 -0.79
CA LYS A 163 -7.20 4.27 -2.09
C LYS A 163 -6.11 3.67 -2.97
N GLU A 164 -4.93 4.27 -3.00
CA GLU A 164 -3.78 3.71 -3.73
C GLU A 164 -3.41 2.31 -3.20
N ASN A 165 -3.37 2.16 -1.88
CA ASN A 165 -3.17 0.87 -1.23
C ASN A 165 -4.28 -0.14 -1.56
N SER A 166 -5.55 0.27 -1.53
CA SER A 166 -6.69 -0.57 -1.90
C SER A 166 -6.63 -1.00 -3.36
N TYR A 167 -6.15 -0.15 -4.27
CA TYR A 167 -5.94 -0.51 -5.67
C TYR A 167 -4.86 -1.59 -5.80
N ASN A 168 -3.69 -1.38 -5.20
CA ASN A 168 -2.61 -2.38 -5.21
C ASN A 168 -3.07 -3.71 -4.60
N LYS A 169 -3.84 -3.64 -3.50
CA LYS A 169 -4.46 -4.80 -2.86
C LYS A 169 -5.45 -5.51 -3.78
N ALA A 170 -6.27 -4.77 -4.53
CA ALA A 170 -7.23 -5.34 -5.46
C ALA A 170 -6.53 -6.09 -6.61
N VAL A 171 -5.45 -5.52 -7.16
CA VAL A 171 -4.60 -6.19 -8.16
C VAL A 171 -4.04 -7.50 -7.61
N LEU A 172 -3.45 -7.48 -6.41
CA LEU A 172 -2.87 -8.66 -5.77
C LEU A 172 -3.93 -9.72 -5.42
N ARG A 173 -5.14 -9.30 -5.01
CA ARG A 173 -6.26 -10.22 -4.77
C ARG A 173 -6.71 -10.90 -6.06
N SER A 174 -6.87 -10.15 -7.15
CA SER A 174 -7.26 -10.72 -8.44
C SER A 174 -6.26 -11.77 -8.92
N VAL A 175 -4.96 -11.59 -8.65
CA VAL A 175 -3.95 -12.63 -8.93
C VAL A 175 -4.22 -13.92 -8.15
N LEU A 176 -4.55 -13.83 -6.86
CA LEU A 176 -4.86 -15.00 -6.04
C LEU A 176 -6.18 -15.66 -6.46
N ASP A 177 -7.20 -14.87 -6.78
CA ASP A 177 -8.52 -15.38 -7.19
C ASP A 177 -8.41 -16.22 -8.48
N THR A 178 -7.65 -15.75 -9.48
CA THR A 178 -7.39 -16.51 -10.71
C THR A 178 -6.62 -17.81 -10.45
N TYR A 179 -5.75 -17.85 -9.45
CA TYR A 179 -5.05 -19.08 -9.08
C TYR A 179 -6.01 -20.14 -8.54
N TYR A 180 -6.90 -19.76 -7.62
CA TYR A 180 -7.85 -20.71 -6.99
C TYR A 180 -8.96 -21.20 -7.92
N GLU A 181 -9.24 -20.53 -9.04
CA GLU A 181 -10.21 -21.00 -10.04
C GLU A 181 -9.64 -22.08 -10.99
N ASN A 182 -8.31 -22.24 -11.03
CA ASN A 182 -7.62 -23.17 -11.93
C ASN A 182 -7.06 -24.43 -11.24
N ASP A 183 -7.21 -24.56 -9.91
CA ASP A 183 -6.93 -25.76 -9.09
C ASP A 183 -8.20 -26.58 -8.80
#